data_AF-G4D1U1-F1
#
_entry.id   AF-G4D1U1-F1
#
_cell.length_a   1.000
_cell.length_b   1.000
_cell.length_c   1.000
_cell.angle_alpha   90.00
_cell.angle_beta   90.00
_cell.angle_gamma   90.00
#
_symmetry.space_group_name_H-M   'P 1'
#
loop_
_entity.id
_entity.type
_entity.pdbx_description
1 polymer ?
#
loop_
_entity_poly.entity_id
_entity_poly.type
_entity_poly.pdbx_seq_one_letter_code
_entity_poly.pdbx_strand_id
1 'polypeptide(L)'
;AYKEKEKIEEYNIVFSAPWENKYFLALDCLREFKIKLNAVISEDLEANYKDIITKFLNWNKIIFFKEVSLEDMAEIKTLFLNINRNSLVDIALLREGDFESKLVSKLLQKGTKILLWKCSVERFKKEKILITEKNFYRIMMRFLRWE
;
A
#
# COMPACT_ATOMS: atom_id res chain seq x y z
N ALA A 1 -0.96 -35.35 -14.12
CA ALA A 1 -0.67 -34.35 -13.07
C ALA A 1 -0.79 -32.97 -13.68
N TYR A 2 -1.93 -32.30 -13.53
CA TYR A 2 -2.06 -30.89 -13.88
C TYR A 2 -1.23 -30.12 -12.85
N LYS A 3 -0.08 -29.57 -13.27
CA LYS A 3 0.62 -28.56 -12.47
C LYS A 3 -0.28 -27.33 -12.51
N GLU A 4 -0.98 -27.04 -11.40
CA GLU A 4 -1.52 -25.71 -11.17
C GLU A 4 -0.36 -24.73 -11.40
N LYS A 5 -0.52 -23.82 -12.37
CA LYS A 5 0.40 -22.69 -12.48
C LYS A 5 0.23 -21.91 -11.19
N GLU A 6 1.28 -21.84 -10.36
CA GLU A 6 1.33 -20.90 -9.24
C GLU A 6 0.91 -19.53 -9.76
N LYS A 7 -0.27 -19.08 -9.34
CA LYS A 7 -0.77 -17.75 -9.70
C LYS A 7 0.09 -16.77 -8.91
N ILE A 8 1.08 -16.18 -9.56
CA ILE A 8 1.93 -15.16 -8.93
C ILE A 8 1.00 -14.05 -8.46
N GLU A 9 0.88 -13.90 -7.15
CA GLU A 9 0.00 -12.89 -6.58
C GLU A 9 0.54 -11.48 -6.92
N GLU A 10 -0.39 -10.60 -7.28
CA GLU A 10 -0.12 -9.21 -7.62
C GLU A 10 -0.80 -8.29 -6.61
N TYR A 11 -0.07 -7.28 -6.16
CA TYR A 11 -0.53 -6.33 -5.14
C TYR A 11 -0.26 -4.89 -5.56
N ASN A 12 -1.24 -4.02 -5.33
CA ASN A 12 -1.07 -2.58 -5.41
C ASN A 12 -0.68 -2.04 -4.03
N ILE A 13 0.45 -1.35 -3.93
CA ILE A 13 0.95 -0.74 -2.69
C ILE A 13 0.74 0.77 -2.77
N VAL A 14 -0.10 1.29 -1.87
CA VAL A 14 -0.48 2.71 -1.88
C VAL A 14 0.42 3.53 -0.97
N PHE A 15 1.00 4.59 -1.54
CA PHE A 15 1.80 5.60 -0.88
C PHE A 15 1.07 6.95 -0.94
N SER A 16 0.65 7.43 0.22
CA SER A 16 -0.10 8.69 0.37
C SER A 16 0.82 9.83 0.83
N ALA A 17 0.33 11.06 0.68
CA ALA A 17 0.91 12.22 1.36
C ALA A 17 0.28 12.41 2.77
N PRO A 18 1.02 12.95 3.75
CA PRO A 18 2.44 13.22 3.72
C PRO A 18 3.28 11.92 3.84
N TRP A 19 4.58 12.02 3.58
CA TRP A 19 5.49 10.91 3.79
C TRP A 19 5.49 10.43 5.25
N GLU A 20 5.43 9.11 5.43
CA GLU A 20 5.51 8.46 6.74
C GLU A 20 6.71 7.50 6.80
N ASN A 21 7.42 7.48 7.93
CA ASN A 21 8.60 6.61 8.12
C ASN A 21 8.30 5.12 7.91
N LYS A 22 7.04 4.70 8.13
CA LYS A 22 6.62 3.31 7.88
C LYS A 22 6.72 2.90 6.41
N TYR A 23 6.75 3.86 5.47
CA TYR A 23 6.96 3.57 4.06
C TYR A 23 8.37 3.03 3.79
N PHE A 24 9.41 3.53 4.48
CA PHE A 24 10.76 2.95 4.40
C PHE A 24 10.77 1.49 4.86
N LEU A 25 10.15 1.22 6.02
CA LEU A 25 10.08 -0.14 6.56
C LEU A 25 9.28 -1.08 5.64
N ALA A 26 8.17 -0.59 5.07
CA ALA A 26 7.36 -1.35 4.14
C ALA A 26 8.14 -1.69 2.87
N LEU A 27 8.83 -0.71 2.28
CA LEU A 27 9.66 -0.89 1.10
C LEU A 27 10.77 -1.94 1.32
N ASP A 28 11.43 -1.88 2.48
CA ASP A 28 12.48 -2.85 2.83
C ASP A 28 11.92 -4.27 2.94
N CYS A 29 10.79 -4.43 3.64
CA CYS A 29 10.16 -5.75 3.76
C CYS A 29 9.62 -6.28 2.43
N LEU A 30 9.05 -5.43 1.59
CA LEU A 30 8.50 -5.82 0.29
C LEU A 30 9.58 -6.41 -0.65
N ARG A 31 10.85 -6.04 -0.46
CA ARG A 31 11.99 -6.60 -1.21
C ARG A 31 12.17 -8.10 -1.04
N GLU A 32 11.80 -8.64 0.12
CA GLU A 32 11.99 -10.06 0.46
C GLU A 32 10.92 -10.98 -0.17
N PHE A 33 9.86 -10.42 -0.75
CA PHE A 33 8.75 -11.19 -1.29
C PHE A 33 8.89 -11.43 -2.79
N LYS A 34 8.68 -12.69 -3.22
CA LYS A 34 8.59 -13.08 -4.63
C LYS A 34 7.16 -12.89 -5.17
N ILE A 35 6.66 -11.66 -5.11
CA ILE A 35 5.32 -11.28 -5.60
C ILE A 35 5.41 -10.12 -6.59
N LYS A 36 4.39 -9.94 -7.43
CA LYS A 36 4.32 -8.77 -8.30
C LYS A 36 3.80 -7.58 -7.50
N LEU A 37 4.54 -6.49 -7.53
CA LEU A 37 4.21 -5.28 -6.80
C LEU A 37 4.01 -4.13 -7.75
N ASN A 38 2.89 -3.43 -7.61
CA ASN A 38 2.62 -2.17 -8.27
C ASN A 38 2.70 -1.05 -7.23
N ALA A 39 3.35 0.07 -7.56
CA ALA A 39 3.32 1.26 -6.73
C ALA A 39 2.18 2.16 -7.16
N VAL A 40 1.31 2.54 -6.22
CA VAL A 40 0.26 3.55 -6.43
C VAL A 40 0.63 4.75 -5.58
N ILE A 41 0.99 5.85 -6.22
CA ILE A 41 1.62 6.98 -5.55
C ILE A 41 0.71 8.19 -5.68
N SER A 42 0.35 8.79 -4.54
CA SER A 42 -0.35 10.07 -4.49
C SER A 42 0.45 11.15 -5.21
N GLU A 43 -0.23 11.96 -6.01
CA GLU A 43 0.39 13.12 -6.63
C GLU A 43 0.82 14.19 -5.64
N ASP A 44 0.21 14.25 -4.47
CA ASP A 44 0.57 15.24 -3.46
C ASP A 44 1.82 14.82 -2.68
N LEU A 45 2.35 13.62 -2.92
CA LEU A 45 3.60 13.18 -2.33
C LEU A 45 4.78 13.96 -2.90
N GLU A 46 5.69 14.38 -2.03
CA GLU A 46 6.87 15.17 -2.41
C GLU A 46 7.75 14.41 -3.43
N ALA A 47 8.34 15.15 -4.38
CA ALA A 47 9.04 14.57 -5.52
C ALA A 47 10.24 13.70 -5.13
N ASN A 48 11.00 14.09 -4.09
CA ASN A 48 12.08 13.29 -3.51
C ASN A 48 11.61 11.91 -3.04
N TYR A 49 10.43 11.81 -2.42
CA TYR A 49 9.89 10.53 -1.95
C TYR A 49 9.31 9.68 -3.08
N LYS A 50 8.71 10.31 -4.10
CA LYS A 50 8.32 9.61 -5.34
C LYS A 50 9.55 8.97 -5.99
N ASP A 51 10.65 9.71 -6.09
CA ASP A 51 11.93 9.22 -6.61
C ASP A 51 12.47 8.04 -5.81
N ILE A 52 12.38 8.09 -4.47
CA ILE A 52 12.77 6.97 -3.62
C ILE A 52 11.92 5.75 -3.94
N ILE A 53 10.58 5.86 -3.91
CA ILE A 53 9.68 4.73 -4.16
C ILE A 53 9.98 4.10 -5.51
N THR A 54 10.02 4.90 -6.58
CA THR A 54 10.20 4.41 -7.96
C THR A 54 11.53 3.67 -8.17
N LYS A 55 12.59 4.03 -7.46
CA LYS A 55 13.93 3.43 -7.60
C LYS A 55 14.22 2.31 -6.59
N PHE A 56 13.46 2.19 -5.50
CA PHE A 56 13.81 1.30 -4.38
C PHE A 56 13.53 -0.19 -4.66
N LEU A 57 12.50 -0.49 -5.44
CA LEU A 57 12.07 -1.84 -5.83
C LEU A 57 11.90 -1.93 -7.34
N ASN A 58 11.97 -3.15 -7.87
CA ASN A 58 11.60 -3.42 -9.26
C ASN A 58 10.08 -3.60 -9.36
N TRP A 59 9.36 -2.48 -9.55
CA TRP A 59 7.91 -2.48 -9.67
C TRP A 59 7.46 -3.09 -11.00
N ASN A 60 6.37 -3.84 -10.95
CA ASN A 60 5.68 -4.33 -12.15
C ASN A 60 4.98 -3.17 -12.88
N LYS A 61 4.35 -2.26 -12.12
CA LYS A 61 3.80 -0.99 -12.61
C LYS A 61 3.99 0.11 -11.58
N ILE A 62 4.15 1.35 -12.05
CA ILE A 62 4.14 2.56 -11.21
C ILE A 62 2.99 3.43 -11.71
N ILE A 63 2.09 3.78 -10.80
CA ILE A 63 0.83 4.45 -11.06
C ILE A 63 0.84 5.75 -10.25
N PHE A 64 0.98 6.89 -10.94
CA PHE A 64 0.77 8.20 -10.32
C PHE A 64 -0.71 8.54 -10.36
N PHE A 65 -1.32 8.63 -9.19
CA PHE A 65 -2.76 8.77 -9.12
C PHE A 65 -3.18 10.24 -9.20
N LYS A 66 -3.36 10.68 -10.45
CA LYS A 66 -4.14 11.88 -10.82
C LYS A 66 -5.28 11.52 -11.75
N GLU A 67 -5.02 10.58 -12.66
CA GLU A 67 -5.79 10.39 -13.89
C GLU A 67 -5.79 8.93 -14.39
N VAL A 68 -5.64 7.95 -13.51
CA VAL A 68 -5.57 6.54 -13.95
C VAL A 68 -6.96 5.93 -14.05
N SER A 69 -7.24 5.29 -15.19
CA SER A 69 -8.32 4.32 -15.33
C SER A 69 -8.08 3.17 -14.35
N LEU A 70 -9.02 2.94 -13.43
CA LEU A 70 -8.91 1.86 -12.44
C LEU A 70 -8.96 0.47 -13.06
N GLU A 71 -9.13 0.36 -14.37
CA GLU A 71 -9.02 -0.90 -15.12
C GLU A 71 -7.70 -1.60 -14.80
N ASP A 72 -6.60 -0.84 -14.65
CA ASP A 72 -5.29 -1.37 -14.28
C ASP A 72 -5.20 -1.88 -12.82
N MET A 73 -6.18 -1.55 -11.98
CA MET A 73 -6.20 -1.91 -10.55
C MET A 73 -7.31 -2.89 -10.19
N ALA A 74 -8.26 -3.13 -11.09
CA ALA A 74 -9.41 -4.00 -10.85
C ALA A 74 -8.93 -5.41 -10.51
N GLU A 75 -9.55 -6.03 -9.51
CA GLU A 75 -9.26 -7.41 -9.07
C GLU A 75 -7.85 -7.63 -8.47
N ILE A 76 -7.01 -6.58 -8.39
CA ILE A 76 -5.70 -6.63 -7.74
C ILE A 76 -5.83 -6.16 -6.28
N LYS A 77 -5.39 -7.01 -5.33
CA LYS A 77 -5.41 -6.69 -3.90
C LYS A 77 -4.66 -5.37 -3.66
N THR A 78 -5.32 -4.40 -3.03
CA THR A 78 -4.72 -3.07 -2.81
C THR A 78 -4.45 -2.83 -1.33
N LEU A 79 -3.19 -2.62 -0.98
CA LEU A 79 -2.70 -2.37 0.38
C LEU A 79 -2.43 -0.88 0.60
N PHE A 80 -3.18 -0.28 1.52
CA PHE A 80 -2.91 1.06 2.02
C PHE A 80 -1.93 0.98 3.18
N LEU A 81 -0.70 1.47 2.93
CA LEU A 81 0.33 1.57 3.96
C LEU A 81 -0.02 2.65 5.00
N ASN A 82 -0.71 3.71 4.57
CA ASN A 82 -1.29 4.72 5.46
C ASN A 82 -2.71 5.06 5.01
N ILE A 83 -3.59 5.22 5.98
CA ILE A 83 -4.89 5.83 5.77
C ILE A 83 -5.24 6.59 7.05
N ASN A 84 -5.56 7.87 6.91
CA ASN A 84 -5.83 8.69 8.08
C ASN A 84 -7.30 8.48 8.55
N ARG A 85 -7.61 8.90 9.78
CA ARG A 85 -8.94 8.72 10.36
C ARG A 85 -10.02 9.49 9.58
N ASN A 86 -9.70 10.66 9.05
CA ASN A 86 -10.66 11.46 8.29
C ASN A 86 -11.00 10.76 6.97
N SER A 87 -10.02 10.19 6.26
CA SER A 87 -10.27 9.37 5.06
C SER A 87 -11.19 8.21 5.36
N LEU A 88 -11.01 7.52 6.50
CA LEU A 88 -11.88 6.40 6.91
C LEU A 88 -13.32 6.85 7.18
N VAL A 89 -13.49 8.03 7.79
CA VAL A 89 -14.82 8.62 8.00
C VAL A 89 -15.45 8.97 6.66
N ASP A 90 -14.71 9.61 5.76
CA ASP A 90 -15.21 9.96 4.43
C ASP A 90 -15.61 8.71 3.63
N ILE A 91 -14.80 7.65 3.67
CA ILE A 91 -15.13 6.35 3.07
C ILE A 91 -16.43 5.78 3.66
N ALA A 92 -16.56 5.77 4.99
CA ALA A 92 -17.75 5.23 5.66
C ALA A 92 -19.02 6.02 5.33
N LEU A 93 -18.88 7.32 5.08
CA LEU A 93 -19.96 8.22 4.70
C LEU A 93 -20.15 8.32 3.18
N LEU A 94 -19.41 7.55 2.38
CA LEU A 94 -19.40 7.59 0.91
C LEU A 94 -19.15 9.01 0.37
N ARG A 95 -18.23 9.74 1.01
CA ARG A 95 -17.77 11.06 0.60
C ARG A 95 -16.41 10.94 -0.08
N GLU A 96 -16.27 11.66 -1.19
CA GLU A 96 -14.99 11.79 -1.88
C GLU A 96 -14.25 13.03 -1.37
N GLY A 97 -13.46 12.85 -0.32
CA GLY A 97 -12.62 13.90 0.25
C GLY A 97 -11.21 13.89 -0.37
N ASP A 98 -10.28 13.30 0.39
CA ASP A 98 -8.87 13.16 0.06
C ASP A 98 -8.56 12.05 -0.98
N PHE A 99 -7.27 11.90 -1.28
CA PHE A 99 -6.75 10.90 -2.21
C PHE A 99 -7.20 9.48 -1.84
N GLU A 100 -7.07 9.10 -0.56
CA GLU A 100 -7.39 7.78 -0.06
C GLU A 100 -8.88 7.46 -0.19
N SER A 101 -9.75 8.37 0.24
CA SER A 101 -11.20 8.17 0.15
C SER A 101 -11.68 8.04 -1.29
N LYS A 102 -11.14 8.84 -2.22
CA LYS A 102 -11.41 8.71 -3.66
C LYS A 102 -10.95 7.37 -4.21
N LEU A 103 -9.73 6.94 -3.91
CA LEU A 103 -9.19 5.68 -4.40
C LEU A 103 -9.97 4.48 -3.82
N VAL A 104 -10.28 4.49 -2.53
CA VAL A 104 -11.05 3.41 -1.90
C VAL A 104 -12.46 3.31 -2.49
N SER A 105 -13.17 4.43 -2.64
CA SER A 105 -14.53 4.44 -3.21
C SER A 105 -14.55 3.82 -4.61
N LYS A 106 -13.57 4.21 -5.43
CA LYS A 106 -13.31 3.69 -6.78
C LYS A 106 -13.01 2.19 -6.82
N LEU A 107 -12.18 1.69 -5.90
CA LEU A 107 -11.84 0.27 -5.80
C LEU A 107 -13.00 -0.59 -5.30
N LEU A 108 -13.81 -0.08 -4.37
CA LEU A 108 -15.02 -0.74 -3.88
C LEU A 108 -16.06 -0.92 -4.99
N GLN A 109 -16.25 0.10 -5.84
CA GLN A 109 -17.13 -0.01 -7.03
C GLN A 109 -16.71 -1.12 -8.00
N LYS A 110 -15.42 -1.47 -8.02
CA LYS A 110 -14.84 -2.55 -8.84
C LYS A 110 -14.78 -3.89 -8.11
N GLY A 111 -15.32 -4.00 -6.90
CA GLY A 111 -15.27 -5.24 -6.10
C GLY A 111 -13.86 -5.66 -5.68
N THR A 112 -12.91 -4.71 -5.64
CA THR A 112 -11.50 -5.03 -5.35
C THR A 112 -11.26 -5.19 -3.84
N LYS A 113 -10.47 -6.19 -3.43
CA LYS A 113 -10.10 -6.42 -2.02
C LYS A 113 -9.13 -5.33 -1.56
N ILE A 114 -9.55 -4.57 -0.54
CA ILE A 114 -8.75 -3.51 0.08
C ILE A 114 -8.19 -4.00 1.41
N LEU A 115 -6.89 -3.82 1.60
CA LEU A 115 -6.15 -4.15 2.81
C LEU A 115 -5.65 -2.85 3.44
N LEU A 116 -5.83 -2.71 4.75
CA LEU A 116 -5.37 -1.54 5.50
C LEU A 116 -4.25 -1.96 6.46
N TRP A 117 -3.13 -1.25 6.39
CA TRP A 117 -2.06 -1.42 7.36
C TRP A 117 -2.47 -0.83 8.72
N LYS A 118 -2.80 -1.71 9.68
CA LYS A 118 -3.30 -1.30 11.01
C LYS A 118 -2.21 -0.82 11.98
N CYS A 119 -0.94 -1.15 11.77
CA CYS A 119 0.10 -0.80 12.75
C CYS A 119 0.59 0.64 12.60
N SER A 120 0.42 1.43 13.65
CA SER A 120 1.12 2.71 13.83
C SER A 120 2.60 2.44 14.08
N VAL A 121 3.47 3.03 13.27
CA VAL A 121 4.88 3.21 13.64
C VAL A 121 4.92 4.51 14.42
N GLU A 122 5.09 4.44 15.74
CA GLU A 122 5.14 5.64 16.57
C GLU A 122 6.32 6.53 16.12
N ARG A 123 6.03 7.82 15.89
CA ARG A 123 7.08 8.83 15.67
C ARG A 123 7.90 8.95 16.94
N PHE A 124 9.21 8.75 16.82
CA PHE A 124 10.18 8.87 17.89
C PHE A 124 10.04 10.20 18.65
N LYS A 125 9.82 10.10 19.96
CA LYS A 125 10.55 10.96 20.89
C LYS A 125 11.80 10.17 21.30
N LYS A 126 12.94 10.86 21.36
CA LYS A 126 14.27 10.34 21.70
C LYS A 126 14.20 9.10 22.61
N GLU A 127 14.91 8.04 22.19
CA GLU A 127 15.23 6.78 22.91
C GLU A 127 14.51 5.51 22.38
N LYS A 128 15.29 4.75 21.58
CA LYS A 128 15.18 3.33 21.20
C LYS A 128 13.90 2.85 20.50
N ILE A 129 14.07 2.42 19.24
CA ILE A 129 13.14 1.51 18.55
C ILE A 129 13.09 0.20 19.32
N LEU A 130 11.89 -0.27 19.67
CA LEU A 130 11.67 -1.69 19.93
C LEU A 130 10.42 -2.21 19.22
N ILE A 131 10.29 -1.88 17.93
CA ILE A 131 9.65 -2.80 16.99
C ILE A 131 10.76 -3.73 16.55
N THR A 132 10.87 -4.90 17.18
CA THR A 132 11.77 -5.94 16.67
C THR A 132 11.29 -6.28 15.26
N GLU A 133 12.15 -6.15 14.24
CA GLU A 133 11.85 -6.44 12.82
C GLU A 133 11.02 -7.74 12.65
N LYS A 134 11.28 -8.74 13.51
CA LYS A 134 10.52 -9.99 13.60
C LYS A 134 8.99 -9.84 13.69
N ASN A 135 8.49 -8.87 14.47
CA ASN A 135 7.05 -8.62 14.57
C ASN A 135 6.50 -7.93 13.32
N PHE A 136 7.30 -7.05 12.70
CA PHE A 136 6.95 -6.35 11.48
C PHE A 136 6.82 -7.32 10.29
N TYR A 137 7.84 -8.16 10.08
CA TYR A 137 7.79 -9.24 9.08
C TYR A 137 6.62 -10.17 9.31
N ARG A 138 6.35 -10.58 10.56
CA ARG A 138 5.21 -11.46 10.87
C ARG A 138 3.86 -10.82 10.56
N ILE A 139 3.71 -9.51 10.77
CA ILE A 139 2.47 -8.78 10.45
C ILE A 139 2.31 -8.67 8.93
N MET A 140 3.36 -8.29 8.20
CA MET A 140 3.34 -8.28 6.73
C MET A 140 3.07 -9.66 6.12
N MET A 141 3.71 -10.69 6.64
CA MET A 141 3.48 -12.09 6.26
C MET A 141 2.05 -12.53 6.54
N ARG A 142 1.42 -12.07 7.63
CA ARG A 142 -0.01 -12.34 7.91
C ARG A 142 -0.92 -11.63 6.93
N PHE A 143 -0.61 -10.39 6.54
CA PHE A 143 -1.42 -9.63 5.57
C PHE A 143 -1.34 -10.21 4.17
N LEU A 144 -0.14 -10.62 3.72
CA LEU A 144 0.08 -11.19 2.39
C LEU A 144 -0.38 -12.66 2.28
N ARG A 145 -0.61 -13.36 3.40
CA ARG A 145 -1.07 -14.77 3.43
C ARG A 145 -2.55 -14.94 3.82
N TRP A 146 -3.33 -13.87 3.93
CA TRP A 146 -4.77 -13.97 4.22
C TRP A 146 -5.57 -14.24 2.93
N GLU A 147 -5.78 -15.54 2.69
CA GLU A 147 -6.92 -16.10 1.95
C GLU A 147 -8.21 -15.89 2.75
#